data_AF-A0A151H5Z7-F1
#
_entry.id   AF-A0A151H5Z7-F1
#
_cell.length_a   1.000
_cell.length_b   1.000
_cell.length_c   1.000
_cell.angle_alpha   90.00
_cell.angle_beta   90.00
_cell.angle_gamma   90.00
#
_symmetry.space_group_name_H-M   'P 1'
#
loop_
_entity.id
_entity.type
_entity.pdbx_description
1 polymer ?
#
loop_
_entity_poly.entity_id
_entity_poly.type
_entity_poly.pdbx_seq_one_letter_code
_entity_poly.pdbx_strand_id
1 'polypeptide(L)' 'YEVRPKVPRRIVEDIAATIKTEFHGLSGIVYCLSRRECERVAEGLQRHAGISAGFYHAQLDAEKREEIQRDWMNDDIK' A
#
# COMPACT_ATOMS: atom_id res chain seq x y z
N TYR A 1 -19.74 0.08 2.49
CA TYR A 1 -18.69 0.41 3.47
C TYR A 1 -18.60 -0.74 4.45
N GLU A 2 -17.41 -1.04 4.95
CA GLU A 2 -17.19 -2.13 5.90
C GLU A 2 -16.23 -1.65 6.98
N VAL A 3 -16.41 -2.12 8.21
CA VAL A 3 -15.50 -1.86 9.33
C VAL A 3 -14.99 -3.20 9.86
N ARG A 4 -13.68 -3.41 9.78
CA ARG A 4 -12.99 -4.61 10.30
C ARG A 4 -12.17 -4.24 11.55
N PRO A 5 -12.09 -5.11 12.57
CA PRO A 5 -11.24 -4.85 13.74
C PRO A 5 -9.75 -4.85 13.37
N LYS A 6 -8.97 -3.88 13.88
CA LYS A 6 -7.52 -3.79 13.63
C LYS A 6 -6.74 -4.67 14.61
N VAL A 7 -5.97 -5.63 14.10
CA VAL A 7 -5.01 -6.43 14.88
C VAL A 7 -3.59 -5.91 14.63
N PRO A 8 -2.95 -5.20 15.58
CA PRO A 8 -1.71 -4.43 15.32
C PRO A 8 -0.53 -5.23 14.75
N ARG A 9 -0.41 -6.52 15.08
CA ARG A 9 0.70 -7.36 14.63
C ARG A 9 0.48 -7.99 13.25
N ARG A 10 -0.77 -8.01 12.77
CA ARG A 10 -1.17 -8.72 11.55
C ARG A 10 -1.67 -7.82 10.43
N ILE A 11 -1.62 -6.50 10.62
CA ILE A 11 -2.18 -5.53 9.65
C ILE A 11 -1.69 -5.79 8.21
N VAL A 12 -0.39 -6.03 8.01
CA VAL A 12 0.16 -6.24 6.66
C VAL A 12 -0.37 -7.53 6.05
N GLU A 13 -0.49 -8.59 6.86
CA GLU A 13 -1.05 -9.88 6.43
C GLU A 13 -2.52 -9.74 6.06
N ASP A 14 -3.29 -9.03 6.89
CA ASP A 14 -4.74 -8.83 6.69
C ASP A 14 -5.03 -7.98 5.43
N ILE A 15 -4.24 -6.92 5.22
CA ILE A 15 -4.31 -6.09 4.01
C ILE A 15 -3.92 -6.95 2.79
N ALA A 16 -2.81 -7.68 2.85
CA ALA A 16 -2.34 -8.51 1.75
C ALA A 16 -3.34 -9.62 1.38
N ALA A 17 -3.96 -10.25 2.38
CA ALA A 17 -5.02 -11.24 2.16
C ALA A 17 -6.18 -10.61 1.39
N THR A 18 -6.68 -9.46 1.88
CA THR A 18 -7.78 -8.73 1.23
C THR A 18 -7.46 -8.36 -0.23
N ILE A 19 -6.27 -7.83 -0.50
CA ILE A 19 -5.82 -7.51 -1.86
C ILE A 19 -5.78 -8.76 -2.74
N LYS A 20 -5.24 -9.87 -2.24
CA LYS A 20 -5.07 -11.10 -3.02
C LYS A 20 -6.37 -11.88 -3.24
N THR A 21 -7.35 -11.77 -2.34
CA THR A 21 -8.58 -12.55 -2.43
C THR A 21 -9.75 -11.76 -3.00
N GLU A 22 -9.94 -10.52 -2.56
CA GLU A 22 -11.12 -9.72 -2.91
C GLU A 22 -10.83 -8.77 -4.08
N PHE A 23 -9.59 -8.25 -4.18
CA PHE A 23 -9.21 -7.20 -5.13
C PHE A 23 -8.05 -7.59 -6.05
N HIS A 24 -7.92 -8.87 -6.36
CA HIS A 24 -6.79 -9.37 -7.13
C HIS A 24 -6.70 -8.69 -8.51
N GLY A 25 -5.55 -8.09 -8.79
CA GLY A 25 -5.26 -7.42 -10.06
C GLY A 25 -5.90 -6.04 -10.22
N LEU A 26 -6.62 -5.54 -9.21
CA LEU A 26 -7.22 -4.20 -9.18
C LEU A 26 -6.30 -3.21 -8.45
N SER A 27 -6.40 -1.94 -8.81
CA SER A 27 -5.63 -0.86 -8.19
C SER A 27 -6.36 -0.27 -6.98
N GLY A 28 -5.60 0.10 -5.93
CA GLY A 28 -6.17 0.58 -4.67
C GLY A 28 -5.27 1.57 -3.92
N ILE A 29 -5.80 2.16 -2.84
CA ILE A 29 -5.10 3.10 -1.96
C ILE A 29 -5.24 2.64 -0.50
N VAL A 30 -4.12 2.55 0.22
CA VAL A 30 -4.09 2.30 1.66
C VAL A 30 -3.71 3.59 2.40
N TYR A 31 -4.68 4.22 3.07
CA TYR A 31 -4.40 5.37 3.93
C TYR A 31 -3.80 4.92 5.26
N CYS A 32 -2.70 5.56 5.65
CA CYS A 32 -2.04 5.34 6.94
C CYS A 32 -2.08 6.60 7.80
N LEU A 33 -1.94 6.44 9.13
CA LEU A 33 -1.99 7.57 10.06
C LEU A 33 -0.71 8.42 10.01
N SER A 34 0.44 7.80 9.73
CA SER A 34 1.73 8.47 9.75
C SER A 34 2.60 8.07 8.56
N ARG A 35 3.56 8.93 8.23
CA ARG A 35 4.54 8.75 7.15
C ARG A 35 5.30 7.42 7.29
N ARG A 36 5.79 7.16 8.51
CA ARG A 36 6.47 5.92 8.88
C ARG A 36 5.56 4.70 8.73
N GLU A 37 4.26 4.84 9.00
CA GLU A 37 3.32 3.74 8.77
C GLU A 37 3.12 3.49 7.27
N CYS A 38 3.05 4.53 6.42
CA CYS A 38 3.02 4.36 4.96
C CYS A 38 4.23 3.55 4.47
N GLU A 39 5.45 3.97 4.84
CA GLU A 39 6.70 3.30 4.47
C GLU A 39 6.69 1.83 4.92
N ARG A 40 6.40 1.58 6.21
CA ARG A 40 6.39 0.22 6.79
C ARG A 40 5.36 -0.69 6.11
N VAL A 41 4.17 -0.18 5.82
CA VAL A 41 3.11 -0.98 5.18
C VAL A 41 3.49 -1.30 3.74
N ALA A 42 3.94 -0.32 2.95
CA ALA A 42 4.36 -0.56 1.57
C ALA A 42 5.52 -1.56 1.50
N GLU A 43 6.57 -1.40 2.32
CA GLU A 43 7.68 -2.35 2.38
C GLU A 43 7.22 -3.76 2.77
N GLY A 44 6.29 -3.86 3.74
CA GLY A 44 5.76 -5.13 4.18
C GLY A 44 4.97 -5.85 3.08
N LEU A 45 4.14 -5.11 2.34
CA LEU A 45 3.38 -5.64 1.21
C LEU A 45 4.32 -6.11 0.08
N GLN A 46 5.37 -5.35 -0.23
CA GLN A 46 6.38 -5.76 -1.21
C GLN A 46 7.15 -7.01 -0.75
N ARG A 47 7.82 -6.94 0.41
CA ARG A 47 8.80 -7.95 0.83
C ARG A 47 8.16 -9.26 1.31
N HIS A 48 7.00 -9.18 1.95
CA HIS A 48 6.38 -10.34 2.59
C HIS A 48 5.18 -10.89 1.81
N ALA A 49 4.52 -10.05 1.01
CA ALA A 49 3.37 -10.47 0.22
C ALA A 49 3.62 -10.47 -1.30
N GLY A 50 4.72 -9.90 -1.80
CA GLY A 50 4.97 -9.82 -3.25
C GLY A 50 3.97 -8.94 -3.98
N ILE A 51 3.40 -7.94 -3.29
CA ILE A 51 2.46 -6.98 -3.85
C ILE A 51 3.23 -5.73 -4.26
N SER A 52 2.99 -5.24 -5.48
CA SER A 52 3.67 -4.05 -6.00
C SER A 52 3.05 -2.80 -5.37
N ALA A 53 3.61 -2.31 -4.26
CA ALA A 53 3.05 -1.20 -3.49
C ALA A 53 4.03 -0.02 -3.39
N GLY A 54 3.57 1.22 -3.55
CA GLY A 54 4.34 2.43 -3.24
C GLY A 54 3.85 3.10 -1.96
N PHE A 55 4.72 3.88 -1.29
CA PHE A 55 4.30 4.78 -0.21
C PHE A 55 4.34 6.22 -0.69
N TYR A 56 3.39 7.05 -0.25
CA TYR A 56 3.30 8.44 -0.68
C TYR A 56 3.07 9.36 0.52
N HIS A 57 3.90 10.40 0.68
CA HIS A 57 3.72 11.46 1.66
C HIS A 57 4.53 12.71 1.33
N ALA A 58 4.26 13.82 2.03
CA ALA A 58 4.81 15.14 1.73
C ALA A 58 6.35 15.26 1.76
N GLN A 59 7.04 14.41 2.53
CA GLN A 59 8.50 14.43 2.68
C GLN A 59 9.24 13.63 1.61
N LEU A 60 8.52 13.02 0.67
CA LEU A 60 9.14 12.55 -0.56
C LEU A 60 9.47 13.74 -1.45
N ASP A 61 10.60 13.63 -2.14
CA ASP A 61 10.97 14.56 -3.20
C ASP A 61 9.89 14.59 -4.28
N ALA A 62 9.73 15.74 -4.94
CA ALA A 62 8.68 15.94 -5.92
C ALA A 62 8.77 14.91 -7.06
N GLU A 63 9.98 14.65 -7.56
CA GLU A 63 10.24 13.64 -8.59
C GLU A 63 9.79 12.25 -8.15
N LYS A 64 10.06 11.87 -6.89
CA LYS A 64 9.67 10.56 -6.38
C LYS A 64 8.15 10.43 -6.24
N ARG A 65 7.47 11.50 -5.82
CA ARG A 65 6.00 11.54 -5.76
C ARG A 65 5.39 11.40 -7.15
N GLU A 66 5.94 12.09 -8.14
CA GLU A 66 5.48 12.01 -9.53
C GLU A 66 5.71 10.61 -10.12
N GLU A 67 6.86 10.00 -9.84
CA GLU A 67 7.16 8.62 -10.23
C GLU A 67 6.12 7.65 -9.66
N ILE A 68 5.92 7.65 -8.34
CA ILE A 68 4.97 6.75 -7.68
C ILE A 68 3.55 6.95 -8.22
N GLN A 69 3.13 8.21 -8.42
CA GLN A 69 1.82 8.50 -8.97
C GLN A 69 1.67 7.96 -10.40
N ARG A 70 2.69 8.14 -11.24
CA ARG A 70 2.69 7.63 -12.62
C ARG A 70 2.65 6.11 -12.65
N ASP A 71 3.48 5.46 -11.84
CA ASP A 71 3.54 3.99 -11.77
C ASP A 71 2.19 3.42 -11.29
N TRP A 72 1.50 4.10 -10.37
CA TRP A 72 0.17 3.69 -9.93
C TRP A 72 -0.89 3.87 -11.02
N MET A 73 -0.84 4.99 -11.75
CA MET A 73 -1.76 5.25 -12.87
C MET A 73 -1.57 4.27 -14.04
N ASN A 74 -0.38 3.67 -14.17
CA ASN A 74 -0.03 2.70 -15.20
C ASN A 74 -0.20 1.24 -14.75
N ASP A 75 -0.73 0.99 -13.55
CA ASP A 75 -0.87 -0.34 -12.93
C ASP A 75 0.47 -1.08 -12.68
N ASP A 76 1.60 -0.36 -12.71
CA ASP A 76 2.93 -0.87 -12.35
C ASP A 76 3.04 -1.08 -10.83
N ILE A 77 2.33 -0.26 -10.04
CA ILE A 77 2.06 -0.50 -8.62
C ILE A 77 0.55 -0.59 -8.37
N LYS A 78 0.10 -1.64 -7.65
CA LYS A 78 -1.29 -1.93 -7.30
C LYS A 78 -1.41 -2.91 -6.13
#